data_AF-A0A165FFG5-F1
#
_entry.id   AF-A0A165FFG5-F1
#
_cell.length_a   1.000
_cell.length_b   1.000
_cell.length_c   1.000
_cell.angle_alpha   90.00
_cell.angle_beta   90.00
_cell.angle_gamma   90.00
#
_symmetry.space_group_name_H-M   'P 1'
#
loop_
_entity.id
_entity.type
_entity.pdbx_description
1 polymer ?
#
loop_
_entity_poly.entity_id
_entity_poly.type
_entity_poly.pdbx_seq_one_letter_code
_entity_poly.pdbx_strand_id
1 'polypeptide(L)'
;MVDIIVLACLNLPIEIRYKAKNMYLMGIIPSPTEPSLVELNHYTNPVIDDMLIAWYIRLRLTWTVLHPEGLLVKCAIAIVVCDLPSARKTSQLASSISKIFCSVCDCWKVRDNRGNITIAEQDTIFAKHGIRWSPLWRLPY
;
A
#
# COMPACT_ATOMS: atom_id res chain seq x y z
N MET A 1 20.42 -5.71 -2.44
CA MET A 1 19.61 -4.48 -2.62
C MET A 1 19.07 -4.15 -1.24
N VAL A 2 19.13 -2.91 -0.77
CA VAL A 2 18.65 -2.55 0.57
C VAL A 2 17.28 -1.91 0.38
N ASP A 3 16.25 -2.50 0.97
CA ASP A 3 14.91 -1.93 0.94
C ASP A 3 14.68 -1.09 2.20
N ILE A 4 13.85 -0.04 2.07
CA ILE A 4 13.57 0.90 3.14
C ILE A 4 12.07 1.11 3.30
N ILE A 5 11.63 1.25 4.54
CA ILE A 5 10.27 1.64 4.89
C ILE A 5 10.33 3.09 5.35
N VAL A 6 9.61 3.96 4.66
CA VAL A 6 9.61 5.40 4.91
C VAL A 6 8.19 5.92 5.01
N LEU A 7 7.94 6.77 6.01
CA LEU A 7 6.65 7.43 6.20
C LEU A 7 6.73 8.88 5.74
N ALA A 8 5.70 9.32 5.02
CA ALA A 8 5.50 10.72 4.65
C ALA A 8 4.26 11.27 5.35
N CYS A 9 4.39 12.44 5.98
CA CYS A 9 3.26 13.11 6.62
C CYS A 9 2.36 13.78 5.56
N LEU A 10 1.15 13.26 5.36
CA LEU A 10 0.21 13.76 4.37
C LEU A 10 -0.39 15.14 4.72
N ASN A 11 -0.21 15.61 5.96
CA ASN A 11 -0.65 16.94 6.39
C ASN A 11 0.30 18.05 5.93
N LEU A 12 1.52 17.72 5.48
CA LEU A 12 2.45 18.71 4.93
C LEU A 12 2.09 19.04 3.48
N PRO A 13 2.29 20.28 2.99
CA PRO A 13 2.12 20.61 1.57
C PRO A 13 2.89 19.68 0.62
N ILE A 14 2.34 19.42 -0.57
CA ILE A 14 2.90 18.43 -1.52
C ILE A 14 4.32 18.78 -1.97
N GLU A 15 4.62 20.08 -2.01
CA GLU A 15 5.90 20.65 -2.40
C GLU A 15 7.01 20.34 -1.40
N ILE A 16 6.66 19.95 -0.17
CA ILE A 16 7.62 19.70 0.90
C ILE A 16 7.54 18.30 1.50
N ARG A 17 6.39 17.60 1.44
CA ARG A 17 6.20 16.33 2.16
C ARG A 17 7.15 15.20 1.76
N TYR A 18 7.66 15.22 0.53
CA TYR A 18 8.60 14.21 0.01
C TYR A 18 10.07 14.68 -0.01
N LYS A 19 10.38 15.84 0.58
CA LYS A 19 11.77 16.23 0.79
C LYS A 19 12.38 15.32 1.85
N ALA A 20 13.62 14.88 1.65
CA ALA A 20 14.31 13.96 2.57
C ALA A 20 14.22 14.38 4.05
N LYS A 21 14.29 15.69 4.34
CA LYS A 21 14.16 16.26 5.70
C LYS A 21 12.79 16.07 6.37
N ASN A 22 11.75 15.78 5.60
CA ASN A 22 10.35 15.63 6.05
C ASN A 22 9.87 14.17 5.93
N MET A 23 10.75 13.26 5.52
CA MET A 23 10.46 11.83 5.43
C MET A 23 11.03 11.13 6.67
N TYR A 24 10.22 10.26 7.28
CA TYR A 24 10.62 9.50 8.45
C TYR A 24 11.06 8.10 8.05
N LEU A 25 12.37 7.84 8.11
CA LEU A 25 12.91 6.50 7.89
C LEU A 25 12.53 5.62 9.09
N MET A 26 11.63 4.67 8.83
CA MET A 26 11.04 3.81 9.86
C MET A 26 11.78 2.49 9.99
N GLY A 27 12.24 1.92 8.88
CA GLY A 27 12.94 0.65 8.89
C GLY A 27 13.86 0.48 7.69
N ILE A 28 14.93 -0.28 7.91
CA ILE A 28 15.82 -0.78 6.87
C ILE A 28 15.64 -2.29 6.84
N ILE A 29 15.40 -2.85 5.66
CA ILE A 29 15.30 -4.29 5.45
C ILE A 29 16.67 -4.74 4.92
N PRO A 30 17.52 -5.33 5.78
CA PRO A 30 18.84 -5.79 5.36
C PRO A 30 18.68 -7.01 4.45
N SER A 31 19.37 -7.01 3.30
CA SER A 31 19.18 -8.10 2.35
C SER A 31 20.37 -8.31 1.40
N PRO A 32 20.87 -9.56 1.32
CA PRO A 32 21.27 -10.15 0.06
C PRO A 32 20.08 -10.76 -0.71
N THR A 33 19.03 -11.26 -0.03
CA THR A 33 17.80 -11.85 -0.61
C THR A 33 16.52 -11.22 -0.05
N GLU A 34 15.53 -11.01 -0.91
CA GLU A 34 14.27 -10.33 -0.56
C GLU A 34 13.49 -11.12 0.51
N PRO A 35 12.91 -10.47 1.54
CA PRO A 35 12.18 -11.16 2.61
C PRO A 35 10.97 -11.95 2.08
N SER A 36 10.68 -13.07 2.73
CA SER A 36 9.43 -13.81 2.51
C SER A 36 8.21 -13.02 2.99
N LEU A 37 7.01 -13.47 2.61
CA LEU A 37 5.74 -12.85 3.01
C LEU A 37 5.59 -12.74 4.54
N VAL A 38 6.05 -13.75 5.28
CA VAL A 38 5.97 -13.78 6.75
C VAL A 38 7.02 -12.87 7.36
N GLU A 39 8.24 -12.88 6.82
CA GLU A 39 9.35 -12.07 7.35
C GLU A 39 9.11 -10.58 7.16
N LEU A 40 8.42 -10.18 6.08
CA LEU A 40 8.04 -8.78 5.85
C LEU A 40 7.21 -8.22 7.01
N ASN A 41 6.34 -9.03 7.61
CA ASN A 41 5.53 -8.60 8.75
C ASN A 41 6.39 -8.21 9.96
N HIS A 42 7.55 -8.85 10.17
CA HIS A 42 8.44 -8.48 11.27
C HIS A 42 8.96 -7.04 11.14
N TYR A 43 9.10 -6.54 9.92
CA TYR A 43 9.52 -5.16 9.67
C TYR A 43 8.36 -4.16 9.75
N THR A 44 7.14 -4.56 9.38
CA THR A 44 5.98 -3.66 9.39
C THR A 44 5.24 -3.64 10.71
N ASN A 45 5.25 -4.72 11.50
CA ASN A 45 4.49 -4.79 12.76
C ASN A 45 4.78 -3.64 13.72
N PRO A 46 6.05 -3.20 13.93
CA PRO A 46 6.32 -2.09 14.85
C PRO A 46 5.58 -0.80 14.47
N VAL A 47 5.52 -0.43 13.19
CA VAL A 47 4.76 0.77 12.78
C VAL A 47 3.26 0.56 12.87
N ILE A 48 2.78 -0.63 12.55
CA ILE A 48 1.35 -0.91 12.67
C ILE A 48 0.92 -0.82 14.13
N ASP A 49 1.70 -1.36 15.06
CA ASP A 49 1.42 -1.29 16.50
C ASP A 49 1.43 0.16 17.01
N ASP A 50 2.43 0.95 16.63
CA ASP A 50 2.50 2.38 16.97
C ASP A 50 1.29 3.16 16.42
N MET A 51 0.88 2.86 15.18
CA MET A 51 -0.26 3.51 14.53
C MET A 51 -1.60 3.08 15.14
N LEU A 52 -1.73 1.82 15.58
CA LEU A 52 -2.91 1.34 16.31
C LEU A 52 -3.06 2.09 17.63
N ILE A 53 -1.97 2.24 18.39
CA ILE A 53 -1.96 3.05 19.62
C ILE A 53 -2.35 4.50 19.30
N ALA A 54 -1.71 5.11 18.30
CA ALA A 54 -1.98 6.48 17.90
C ALA A 54 -3.42 6.70 17.37
N TRP A 55 -4.07 5.68 16.82
CA TRP A 55 -5.45 5.76 16.34
C TRP A 55 -6.48 5.64 17.46
N TYR A 56 -6.32 4.63 18.32
CA TYR A 56 -7.31 4.31 19.37
C TYR A 56 -7.09 5.13 20.65
N ILE A 57 -5.85 5.21 21.13
CA ILE A 57 -5.49 5.90 22.39
C ILE A 57 -5.20 7.39 22.15
N ARG A 58 -4.83 7.75 20.91
CA ARG A 58 -4.34 9.08 20.47
C ARG A 58 -2.90 9.33 20.91
N LEU A 59 -2.15 9.99 20.04
CA LEU A 59 -0.78 10.42 20.31
C LEU A 59 -0.81 11.83 20.93
N ARG A 60 -0.08 12.03 22.03
CA ARG A 60 0.11 13.37 22.60
C ARG A 60 1.35 14.03 22.01
N LEU A 61 1.14 15.05 21.19
CA LEU A 61 2.18 16.00 20.84
C LEU A 61 2.38 16.93 22.03
N THR A 62 3.60 17.02 22.52
CA THR A 62 3.94 17.85 23.69
C THR A 62 3.90 19.34 23.35
N TRP A 63 4.19 19.69 22.10
CA TRP A 63 4.24 21.08 21.66
C TRP A 63 4.07 21.19 20.14
N THR A 64 3.37 22.24 19.68
CA THR A 64 3.38 22.71 18.28
C THR A 64 3.32 24.24 18.28
N VAL A 65 3.67 24.87 17.16
CA VAL A 65 3.64 26.35 17.02
C VAL A 65 2.27 26.95 17.40
N LEU A 66 1.17 26.28 17.04
CA LEU A 66 -0.19 26.75 17.34
C LEU A 66 -0.75 26.23 18.67
N HIS A 67 -0.13 25.20 19.25
CA HIS A 67 -0.56 24.56 20.50
C HIS A 67 0.64 24.32 21.41
N PRO A 68 1.10 25.35 22.15
CA PRO A 68 2.27 25.24 23.02
C PRO A 68 2.04 24.32 24.23
N GLU A 69 0.79 24.15 24.67
CA GLU A 69 0.40 23.22 25.75
C GLU A 69 0.29 21.75 25.27
N GLY A 70 0.53 21.52 23.98
CA GLY A 70 0.39 20.23 23.32
C GLY A 70 -1.00 19.98 22.74
N LEU A 71 -1.13 18.86 22.02
CA LEU A 71 -2.35 18.45 21.33
C LEU A 71 -2.44 16.92 21.29
N LEU A 72 -3.65 16.38 21.48
CA LEU A 72 -3.93 14.98 21.21
C LEU A 72 -4.35 14.81 19.74
N VAL A 73 -3.63 13.97 19.01
CA VAL A 73 -3.88 13.71 17.59
C VAL A 73 -4.16 12.23 17.35
N LYS A 74 -4.93 11.94 16.29
CA LYS A 74 -5.03 10.59 15.73
C LYS A 74 -4.12 10.49 14.51
N CYS A 75 -3.40 9.39 14.41
CA CYS A 75 -2.57 9.08 13.26
C CYS A 75 -3.15 7.87 12.52
N ALA A 76 -3.06 7.87 11.20
CA ALA A 76 -3.48 6.76 10.36
C ALA A 76 -2.57 6.67 9.13
N ILE A 77 -2.37 5.45 8.64
CA ILE A 77 -1.74 5.19 7.35
C ILE A 77 -2.83 5.19 6.30
N ALA A 78 -2.80 6.17 5.38
CA ALA A 78 -3.81 6.29 4.33
C ALA A 78 -3.43 5.55 3.04
N ILE A 79 -2.15 5.54 2.69
CA ILE A 79 -1.66 5.02 1.40
C ILE A 79 -0.32 4.30 1.62
N VAL A 80 -0.18 3.12 1.04
CA VAL A 80 1.09 2.40 0.90
C VAL A 80 1.56 2.57 -0.55
N VAL A 81 2.75 3.15 -0.74
CA VAL A 81 3.34 3.39 -2.07
C VAL A 81 4.52 2.44 -2.23
N CYS A 82 4.39 1.51 -3.16
CA CYS A 82 5.35 0.46 -3.43
C CYS A 82 5.32 0.13 -4.93
N ASP A 83 6.38 -0.52 -5.42
CA ASP A 83 6.30 -1.19 -6.72
C ASP A 83 5.33 -2.39 -6.66
N LEU A 84 5.01 -3.00 -7.80
CA LEU A 84 3.99 -4.05 -7.86
C LEU A 84 4.34 -5.28 -7.01
N PRO A 85 5.57 -5.84 -7.05
CA PRO A 85 5.95 -6.96 -6.18
C PRO A 85 5.78 -6.61 -4.69
N SER A 86 6.31 -5.48 -4.24
CA SER A 86 6.27 -5.08 -2.84
C SER A 86 4.83 -4.79 -2.40
N ALA A 87 4.05 -4.07 -3.21
CA ALA A 87 2.65 -3.77 -2.91
C ALA A 87 1.84 -5.05 -2.68
N ARG A 88 2.07 -6.09 -3.51
CA ARG A 88 1.38 -7.38 -3.36
C ARG A 88 1.83 -8.12 -2.11
N LYS A 89 3.12 -8.11 -1.78
CA LYS A 89 3.62 -8.71 -0.53
C LYS A 89 3.09 -8.00 0.71
N THR A 90 3.18 -6.68 0.78
CA THR A 90 2.68 -5.87 1.90
C THR A 90 1.17 -6.04 2.09
N SER A 91 0.42 -6.20 0.99
CA SER A 91 -1.03 -6.42 1.04
C SER A 91 -1.43 -7.90 1.23
N GLN A 92 -0.45 -8.81 1.41
CA GLN A 92 -0.67 -10.26 1.53
C GLN A 92 -1.45 -10.87 0.34
N LEU A 93 -1.22 -10.33 -0.85
CA LEU A 93 -1.80 -10.83 -2.09
C LEU A 93 -0.89 -11.89 -2.73
N ALA A 94 -1.44 -12.68 -3.65
CA ALA A 94 -0.67 -13.61 -4.47
C ALA A 94 0.47 -12.88 -5.22
N SER A 95 1.44 -13.60 -5.77
CA SER A 95 2.55 -12.99 -6.53
C SER A 95 2.06 -12.24 -7.79
N SER A 96 2.85 -11.26 -8.26
CA SER A 96 2.58 -10.54 -9.51
C SER A 96 2.48 -11.47 -10.73
N ILE A 97 3.20 -12.59 -10.73
CA ILE A 97 3.14 -13.62 -11.79
C ILE A 97 1.97 -14.61 -11.64
N SER A 98 1.12 -14.45 -10.62
CA SER A 98 -0.03 -15.33 -10.43
C SER A 98 -1.16 -14.98 -11.41
N LYS A 99 -2.05 -15.95 -11.67
CA LYS A 99 -3.28 -15.72 -12.45
C LYS A 99 -4.30 -14.82 -11.73
N ILE A 100 -4.04 -14.48 -10.47
CA ILE A 100 -4.85 -13.56 -9.65
C ILE A 100 -4.20 -12.19 -9.76
N PHE A 101 -4.43 -11.45 -10.84
CA PHE A 101 -3.65 -10.24 -11.12
C PHE A 101 -4.24 -8.96 -10.49
N CYS A 102 -5.55 -8.92 -10.23
CA CYS A 102 -6.20 -7.78 -9.60
C CYS A 102 -6.31 -7.93 -8.08
N SER A 103 -6.01 -6.86 -7.35
CA SER A 103 -6.16 -6.75 -5.89
C SER A 103 -7.57 -6.36 -5.43
N VAL A 104 -8.44 -5.98 -6.36
CA VAL A 104 -9.76 -5.36 -6.05
C VAL A 104 -10.93 -6.23 -6.49
N CYS A 105 -10.79 -7.01 -7.57
CA CYS A 105 -11.92 -7.74 -8.15
C CYS A 105 -11.56 -9.16 -8.59
N ASP A 106 -12.61 -9.95 -8.82
CA ASP A 106 -12.54 -11.36 -9.20
C ASP A 106 -12.22 -11.59 -10.70
N CYS A 107 -11.53 -10.67 -11.37
CA CYS A 107 -11.25 -10.76 -12.81
C CYS A 107 -10.25 -11.87 -13.20
N TRP A 108 -9.91 -12.77 -12.27
CA TRP A 108 -9.07 -13.95 -12.47
C TRP A 108 -9.76 -15.12 -13.18
N LYS A 109 -11.07 -15.03 -13.47
CA LYS A 109 -11.74 -16.01 -14.33
C LYS A 109 -11.36 -15.79 -15.79
N VAL A 110 -10.23 -16.35 -16.19
CA VAL A 110 -9.94 -16.65 -17.60
C VAL A 110 -11.10 -17.48 -18.16
N ARG A 111 -11.85 -16.94 -19.13
CA ARG A 111 -13.01 -17.61 -19.72
C ARG A 111 -12.93 -17.68 -21.24
N ASP A 112 -11.90 -18.37 -21.69
CA ASP A 112 -11.81 -19.22 -22.89
C ASP A 112 -10.38 -19.79 -22.95
N ASN A 113 -10.08 -20.63 -23.93
CA ASN A 113 -8.74 -21.22 -24.12
C ASN A 113 -7.64 -20.16 -24.43
N ARG A 114 -8.01 -18.87 -24.53
CA ARG A 114 -7.15 -17.74 -24.93
C ARG A 114 -7.04 -16.65 -23.88
N GLY A 115 -7.70 -16.75 -22.72
CA GLY A 115 -7.56 -15.74 -21.66
C GLY A 115 -8.55 -14.57 -21.73
N ASN A 116 -9.46 -14.52 -22.70
CA ASN A 116 -10.25 -13.30 -22.93
C ASN A 116 -11.48 -13.23 -22.03
N ILE A 117 -11.79 -12.02 -21.56
CA ILE A 117 -13.05 -11.68 -20.88
C ILE A 117 -14.04 -11.21 -21.94
N THR A 118 -15.28 -11.73 -21.91
CA THR A 118 -16.36 -11.30 -22.81
C THR A 118 -16.86 -9.89 -22.45
N ILE A 119 -17.43 -9.14 -23.39
CA ILE A 119 -17.97 -7.79 -23.13
C ILE A 119 -19.03 -7.81 -22.02
N ALA A 120 -19.92 -8.80 -22.01
CA ALA A 120 -20.94 -8.95 -20.96
C ALA A 120 -20.32 -9.15 -19.55
N GLU A 121 -19.17 -9.82 -19.47
CA GLU A 121 -18.42 -9.96 -18.22
C GLU A 121 -17.69 -8.66 -17.85
N GLN A 122 -17.21 -7.87 -18.82
CA GLN A 122 -16.67 -6.53 -18.57
C GLN A 122 -17.73 -5.63 -17.96
N ASP A 123 -18.94 -5.64 -18.52
CA ASP A 123 -20.08 -4.86 -18.01
C ASP A 123 -20.47 -5.31 -16.60
N THR A 124 -20.45 -6.63 -16.35
CA THR A 124 -20.71 -7.19 -15.01
C THR A 124 -19.63 -6.77 -14.00
N ILE A 125 -18.35 -6.81 -14.39
CA ILE A 125 -17.23 -6.38 -13.54
C ILE A 125 -17.31 -4.88 -13.26
N PHE A 126 -17.63 -4.07 -14.27
CA PHE A 126 -17.83 -2.63 -14.10
C PHE A 126 -19.01 -2.34 -13.16
N ALA A 127 -20.15 -3.00 -13.36
CA ALA A 127 -21.32 -2.82 -12.50
C ALA A 127 -21.05 -3.23 -11.04
N LYS A 128 -20.27 -4.30 -10.82
CA LYS A 128 -19.98 -4.82 -9.47
C LYS A 128 -18.86 -4.06 -8.76
N HIS A 129 -17.83 -3.62 -9.48
CA HIS A 129 -16.58 -3.12 -8.89
C HIS A 129 -16.18 -1.71 -9.35
N GLY A 130 -16.87 -1.11 -10.32
CA GLY A 130 -16.55 0.21 -10.89
C GLY A 130 -15.29 0.23 -11.78
N ILE A 131 -14.70 -0.93 -12.07
CA ILE A 131 -13.46 -1.06 -12.84
C ILE A 131 -13.76 -0.91 -14.33
N ARG A 132 -13.20 0.14 -14.96
CA ARG A 132 -13.34 0.36 -16.41
C ARG A 132 -12.38 -0.52 -17.18
N TRP A 133 -12.87 -1.13 -18.25
CA TRP A 133 -12.04 -1.88 -19.18
C TRP A 133 -11.04 -0.96 -19.87
N SER A 134 -9.76 -1.37 -19.92
CA SER A 134 -8.70 -0.65 -20.63
C SER A 134 -7.94 -1.61 -21.56
N PRO A 135 -7.60 -1.20 -22.80
CA PRO A 135 -6.79 -2.00 -23.73
C PRO A 135 -5.44 -2.42 -23.16
N LEU A 136 -4.93 -1.73 -22.13
CA LEU A 136 -3.71 -2.10 -21.40
C LEU A 136 -3.79 -3.50 -20.79
N TRP A 137 -4.99 -4.02 -20.54
CA TRP A 137 -5.24 -5.33 -19.93
C TRP A 137 -5.04 -6.48 -20.93
N ARG A 138 -4.73 -6.19 -22.19
CA ARG A 138 -4.35 -7.17 -23.23
C ARG A 138 -2.85 -7.47 -23.25
N LEU A 139 -2.06 -6.80 -22.41
CA LEU A 139 -0.61 -6.96 -22.40
C LEU A 139 -0.22 -8.22 -21.60
N PRO A 140 0.69 -9.06 -22.12
CA PRO A 140 0.89 -10.44 -21.64
C PRO A 140 1.81 -10.58 -20.42
N TYR A 141 1.92 -9.55 -19.58
CA TYR A 141 2.87 -9.50 -18.45
C TYR A 141 2.20 -9.16 -17.12
#